data_AF-A0A1M6D1S3-F1
#
_entry.id   AF-A0A1M6D1S3-F1
#
_cell.length_a   1.000
_cell.length_b   1.000
_cell.length_c   1.000
_cell.angle_alpha   90.00
_cell.angle_beta   90.00
_cell.angle_gamma   90.00
#
_symmetry.space_group_name_H-M   'P 1'
#
loop_
_entity.id
_entity.type
_entity.pdbx_description
1 polymer ?
#
loop_
_entity_poly.entity_id
_entity_poly.type
_entity_poly.pdbx_seq_one_letter_code
_entity_poly.pdbx_strand_id
1 'polypeptide(L)'
;MNTVKDFKNLIIQPVAFFDELASREEKNFILPLAAVFIMAIISSIIVKNLYMEHYAAILQSVGDVSKDELARELRMQGITSILVSSLAPMIVIFIKSYLVNGIASFGGFGKLKDSLTVISYAYLPAAAGALIASITAVLIGHYGFDFSPGSIMELGGSVGIASVLLKEFDIFVIWYEILAVIGISKIYRVNYGKAAVFILGTWFSWILISAGFALMAI
;
A
#
# COMPACT_ATOMS: atom_id res chain seq x y z
N MET A 1 -7.48 -24.26 -1.43
CA MET A 1 -7.89 -22.97 -0.83
C MET A 1 -9.19 -22.52 -1.48
N ASN A 2 -10.15 -22.03 -0.69
CA ASN A 2 -11.31 -21.35 -1.22
C ASN A 2 -11.06 -19.85 -1.02
N THR A 3 -10.47 -19.20 -2.04
CA THR A 3 -9.93 -17.84 -1.97
C THR A 3 -10.94 -16.82 -1.45
N VAL A 4 -12.22 -16.99 -1.78
CA VAL A 4 -13.31 -16.09 -1.32
C VAL A 4 -13.60 -16.27 0.17
N LYS A 5 -13.68 -17.53 0.63
CA LYS A 5 -13.87 -17.85 2.06
C LYS A 5 -12.69 -17.35 2.89
N ASP A 6 -11.48 -17.55 2.39
CA ASP A 6 -10.24 -17.14 3.05
C ASP A 6 -10.17 -15.61 3.20
N PHE A 7 -10.52 -14.86 2.14
CA PHE A 7 -10.59 -13.40 2.21
C PHE A 7 -11.67 -12.91 3.19
N LYS A 8 -12.88 -13.49 3.14
CA LYS A 8 -13.94 -13.15 4.10
C LYS A 8 -13.50 -13.38 5.55
N ASN A 9 -12.86 -14.51 5.81
CA ASN A 9 -12.37 -14.85 7.14
C ASN A 9 -11.25 -13.91 7.61
N LEU A 10 -10.36 -13.48 6.70
CA LEU A 10 -9.34 -12.48 7.01
C LEU A 10 -9.95 -11.17 7.52
N ILE A 11 -11.07 -10.73 6.95
CA ILE A 11 -11.72 -9.47 7.36
C ILE A 11 -12.56 -9.65 8.63
N ILE A 12 -13.38 -10.70 8.71
CA ILE A 12 -14.39 -10.84 9.78
C ILE A 12 -13.80 -11.53 11.02
N GLN A 13 -12.89 -12.48 10.84
CA GLN A 13 -12.32 -13.31 11.90
C GLN A 13 -10.79 -13.40 11.77
N PRO A 14 -10.07 -12.26 11.79
CA PRO A 14 -8.64 -12.21 11.50
C PRO A 14 -7.80 -13.09 12.43
N VAL A 15 -8.16 -13.12 13.72
CA VAL A 15 -7.47 -13.95 14.73
C VAL A 15 -7.56 -15.44 14.36
N ALA A 16 -8.76 -15.93 14.09
CA ALA A 16 -8.97 -17.33 13.72
C ALA A 16 -8.30 -17.68 12.39
N PHE A 17 -8.36 -16.76 11.42
CA PHE A 17 -7.66 -16.91 10.13
C PHE A 17 -6.15 -17.08 10.32
N PHE A 18 -5.51 -16.21 11.12
CA PHE A 18 -4.06 -16.29 11.34
C PHE A 18 -3.65 -17.46 12.25
N ASP A 19 -4.50 -17.90 13.18
CA ASP A 19 -4.28 -19.13 13.94
C ASP A 19 -4.32 -20.36 13.02
N GLU A 20 -5.28 -20.44 12.10
CA GLU A 20 -5.33 -21.48 11.07
C GLU A 20 -4.10 -21.41 10.15
N LEU A 21 -3.72 -20.21 9.71
CA LEU A 21 -2.54 -20.02 8.85
C LEU A 21 -1.23 -20.43 9.55
N ALA A 22 -1.15 -20.23 10.87
CA ALA A 22 -0.01 -20.63 11.69
C ALA A 22 0.12 -22.15 11.83
N SER A 23 -0.99 -22.90 11.77
CA SER A 23 -1.00 -24.36 11.90
C SER A 23 -0.71 -25.10 10.58
N ARG A 24 -0.72 -24.40 9.44
CA ARG A 24 -0.38 -24.99 8.14
C ARG A 24 1.11 -25.32 8.04
N GLU A 25 1.41 -26.54 7.58
CA GLU A 25 2.79 -26.96 7.27
C GLU A 25 3.40 -26.09 6.18
N GLU A 26 2.63 -25.83 5.11
CA GLU A 26 3.03 -24.96 4.02
C GLU A 26 2.26 -23.64 4.02
N LYS A 27 3.02 -22.56 4.22
CA LYS A 27 2.52 -21.19 4.12
C LYS A 27 2.74 -20.68 2.70
N ASN A 28 1.65 -20.36 1.99
CA ASN A 28 1.71 -19.87 0.62
C ASN A 28 1.47 -18.36 0.58
N PHE A 29 2.52 -17.60 0.28
CA PHE A 29 2.46 -16.15 0.10
C PHE A 29 2.20 -15.74 -1.36
N ILE A 30 2.36 -16.67 -2.33
CA ILE A 30 2.27 -16.35 -3.76
C ILE A 30 0.85 -15.96 -4.14
N LEU A 31 -0.16 -16.68 -3.63
CA LEU A 31 -1.55 -16.39 -3.96
C LEU A 31 -1.99 -14.97 -3.51
N PRO A 32 -1.84 -14.57 -2.24
CA PRO A 32 -2.19 -13.20 -1.84
C PRO A 32 -1.34 -12.16 -2.56
N LEU A 33 -0.04 -12.43 -2.80
CA LEU A 33 0.83 -11.52 -3.54
C LEU A 33 0.35 -11.29 -4.98
N ALA A 34 -0.04 -12.36 -5.69
CA ALA A 34 -0.62 -12.27 -7.03
C ALA A 34 -1.94 -11.48 -7.05
N ALA A 35 -2.79 -11.67 -6.03
CA ALA A 35 -4.03 -10.90 -5.91
C ALA A 35 -3.75 -9.40 -5.72
N VAL A 36 -2.79 -9.02 -4.87
CA VAL A 36 -2.36 -7.63 -4.71
C VAL A 36 -1.82 -7.07 -6.03
N PHE A 37 -0.98 -7.83 -6.75
CA PHE A 37 -0.42 -7.41 -8.03
C PHE A 37 -1.50 -7.14 -9.08
N ILE A 38 -2.48 -8.05 -9.21
CA ILE A 38 -3.61 -7.89 -10.13
C ILE A 38 -4.43 -6.65 -9.76
N MET A 39 -4.78 -6.47 -8.49
CA MET A 39 -5.52 -5.28 -8.03
C MET A 39 -4.74 -3.99 -8.32
N ALA A 40 -3.41 -3.99 -8.14
CA ALA A 40 -2.57 -2.84 -8.44
C ALA A 40 -2.56 -2.49 -9.94
N ILE A 41 -2.46 -3.49 -10.82
CA ILE A 41 -2.57 -3.29 -12.28
C ILE A 41 -3.93 -2.68 -12.65
N ILE A 42 -5.02 -3.25 -12.15
CA ILE A 42 -6.38 -2.78 -12.45
C ILE A 42 -6.54 -1.33 -11.96
N SER A 43 -6.12 -1.05 -10.72
CA SER A 43 -6.18 0.29 -10.12
C SER A 43 -5.43 1.32 -10.97
N SER A 44 -4.26 0.93 -11.49
CA SER A 44 -3.40 1.78 -12.32
C SER A 44 -3.99 2.07 -13.70
N ILE A 45 -4.65 1.07 -14.30
CA ILE A 45 -5.36 1.23 -15.57
C ILE A 45 -6.55 2.19 -15.40
N ILE A 46 -7.30 2.06 -14.30
CA ILE A 46 -8.48 2.90 -14.03
C ILE A 46 -8.11 4.39 -13.97
N VAL A 47 -7.05 4.75 -13.24
CA VAL A 47 -6.65 6.16 -13.04
C VAL A 47 -5.72 6.69 -14.12
N LYS A 48 -5.37 5.87 -15.12
CA LYS A 48 -4.37 6.23 -16.14
C LYS A 48 -4.69 7.57 -16.81
N ASN A 49 -5.92 7.76 -17.26
CA ASN A 49 -6.29 8.98 -18.00
C ASN A 49 -6.20 10.24 -17.11
N LEU A 50 -6.72 10.16 -15.88
CA LEU A 50 -6.59 11.25 -14.90
C LEU A 50 -5.12 11.58 -14.59
N TYR A 51 -4.29 10.56 -14.44
CA TYR A 51 -2.85 10.74 -14.25
C TYR A 51 -2.20 11.46 -15.43
N MET A 52 -2.53 11.05 -16.67
CA MET A 52 -2.00 11.67 -17.88
C MET A 52 -2.40 13.14 -18.02
N GLU A 53 -3.65 13.47 -17.71
CA GLU A 53 -4.15 14.85 -17.70
C GLU A 53 -3.43 15.70 -16.66
N HIS A 54 -3.30 15.18 -15.43
CA HIS A 54 -2.58 15.86 -14.36
C HIS A 54 -1.09 16.08 -14.71
N TYR A 55 -0.43 15.07 -15.25
CA TYR A 55 0.97 15.17 -15.66
C TYR A 55 1.18 16.14 -16.84
N ALA A 56 0.27 16.16 -17.81
CA ALA A 56 0.32 17.14 -18.90
C ALA A 56 0.19 18.58 -18.39
N ALA A 57 -0.69 18.82 -17.42
CA ALA A 57 -0.84 20.13 -16.78
C ALA A 57 0.45 20.57 -16.06
N ILE A 58 1.13 19.65 -15.37
CA ILE A 58 2.44 19.92 -14.76
C ILE A 58 3.48 20.28 -15.81
N LEU A 59 3.61 19.49 -16.88
CA LEU A 59 4.61 19.76 -17.93
C LEU A 59 4.42 21.12 -18.59
N GLN A 60 3.17 21.51 -18.86
CA GLN A 60 2.84 22.83 -19.41
C GLN A 60 3.14 23.98 -18.45
N SER A 61 3.12 23.72 -17.13
CA SER A 61 3.47 24.74 -16.12
C SER A 61 4.98 25.00 -16.00
N VAL A 62 5.83 24.06 -16.44
CA VAL A 62 7.30 24.14 -16.30
C VAL A 62 7.97 24.82 -17.51
N GLY A 63 7.27 24.94 -18.64
CA GLY A 63 7.79 25.67 -19.82
C GLY A 63 7.07 25.34 -21.12
N ASP A 64 7.56 25.92 -22.22
CA ASP A 64 6.98 25.78 -23.55
C ASP A 64 7.48 24.47 -24.20
N VAL A 65 6.86 23.35 -23.83
CA VAL A 65 7.18 22.03 -24.37
C VAL A 65 6.54 21.88 -25.75
N SER A 66 7.32 21.51 -26.76
CA SER A 66 6.78 21.26 -28.10
C SER A 66 5.72 20.15 -28.08
N LYS A 67 4.70 20.24 -28.95
CA LYS A 67 3.58 19.27 -28.97
C LYS A 67 4.05 17.83 -29.20
N ASP A 68 5.06 17.65 -30.05
CA ASP A 68 5.59 16.32 -30.39
C ASP A 68 6.38 15.72 -29.22
N GLU A 69 7.15 16.56 -28.50
CA GLU A 69 7.85 16.14 -27.29
C GLU A 69 6.87 15.80 -26.17
N LEU A 70 5.87 16.65 -25.94
CA LEU A 70 4.81 16.38 -24.96
C LEU A 70 4.12 15.04 -25.25
N ALA A 71 3.72 14.77 -26.49
CA ALA A 71 3.05 13.53 -26.85
C ALA A 71 3.95 12.29 -26.60
N ARG A 72 5.25 12.39 -26.87
CA ARG A 72 6.23 11.32 -26.61
C ARG A 72 6.39 11.08 -25.12
N GLU A 73 6.59 12.14 -24.34
CA GLU A 73 6.77 12.04 -22.88
C GLU A 73 5.52 11.49 -22.20
N LEU A 74 4.33 11.94 -22.61
CA LEU A 74 3.07 11.41 -22.11
C LEU A 74 2.96 9.89 -22.39
N ARG A 75 3.27 9.44 -23.60
CA ARG A 75 3.20 8.01 -23.93
C ARG A 75 4.15 7.17 -23.07
N MET A 76 5.39 7.62 -22.90
CA MET A 76 6.38 6.93 -22.07
C MET A 76 5.96 6.92 -20.60
N GLN A 77 5.53 8.07 -20.09
CA GLN A 77 5.10 8.20 -18.71
C GLN A 77 3.90 7.32 -18.39
N GLY A 78 2.93 7.19 -19.31
CA GLY A 78 1.77 6.33 -19.11
C GLY A 78 2.09 4.84 -19.03
N ILE A 79 3.18 4.37 -19.66
CA ILE A 79 3.63 2.97 -19.55
C ILE A 79 4.43 2.81 -18.25
N THR A 80 5.36 3.72 -18.00
CA THR A 80 6.20 3.71 -16.80
C THR A 80 5.36 3.79 -15.53
N SER A 81 4.31 4.63 -15.51
CA SER A 81 3.44 4.79 -14.36
C SER A 81 2.76 3.48 -14.01
N ILE A 82 2.13 2.80 -14.98
CA ILE A 82 1.46 1.50 -14.76
C ILE A 82 2.45 0.47 -14.21
N LEU A 83 3.66 0.39 -14.78
CA LEU A 83 4.67 -0.57 -14.31
C LEU A 83 5.10 -0.27 -12.88
N VAL A 84 5.47 0.98 -12.59
CA VAL A 84 5.96 1.40 -11.28
C VAL A 84 4.86 1.26 -10.23
N SER A 85 3.64 1.74 -10.49
CA SER A 85 2.53 1.67 -9.54
C SER A 85 2.07 0.24 -9.26
N SER A 86 2.19 -0.66 -10.24
CA SER A 86 1.86 -2.08 -10.05
C SER A 86 2.94 -2.84 -9.25
N LEU A 87 4.21 -2.47 -9.42
CA LEU A 87 5.33 -3.11 -8.72
C LEU A 87 5.59 -2.55 -7.32
N ALA A 88 5.29 -1.27 -7.08
CA ALA A 88 5.47 -0.60 -5.80
C ALA A 88 4.91 -1.39 -4.60
N PRO A 89 3.65 -1.87 -4.59
CA PRO A 89 3.15 -2.65 -3.45
C PRO A 89 3.89 -3.98 -3.25
N MET A 90 4.41 -4.59 -4.31
CA MET A 90 5.23 -5.81 -4.20
C MET A 90 6.52 -5.50 -3.46
N ILE A 91 7.21 -4.44 -3.89
CA ILE A 91 8.45 -3.97 -3.28
C ILE A 91 8.22 -3.64 -1.80
N VAL A 92 7.14 -2.92 -1.47
CA VAL A 92 6.76 -2.61 -0.09
C VAL A 92 6.53 -3.87 0.73
N ILE A 93 5.80 -4.86 0.22
CA ILE A 93 5.57 -6.14 0.89
C ILE A 93 6.90 -6.85 1.18
N PHE A 94 7.81 -6.91 0.21
CA PHE A 94 9.12 -7.56 0.38
C PHE A 94 10.00 -6.82 1.40
N ILE A 95 10.13 -5.49 1.26
CA ILE A 95 10.92 -4.66 2.18
C ILE A 95 10.37 -4.79 3.60
N LYS A 96 9.06 -4.60 3.79
CA LYS A 96 8.44 -4.66 5.11
C LYS A 96 8.55 -6.06 5.72
N SER A 97 8.39 -7.12 4.93
CA SER A 97 8.59 -8.49 5.41
C SER A 97 10.03 -8.73 5.86
N TYR A 98 11.00 -8.19 5.12
CA TYR A 98 12.42 -8.29 5.48
C TYR A 98 12.72 -7.53 6.78
N LEU A 99 12.24 -6.29 6.92
CA LEU A 99 12.42 -5.48 8.12
C LEU A 99 11.79 -6.15 9.34
N VAL A 100 10.55 -6.62 9.23
CA VAL A 100 9.83 -7.31 10.32
C VAL A 100 10.56 -8.59 10.74
N ASN A 101 11.00 -9.41 9.77
CA ASN A 101 11.76 -10.61 10.07
C ASN A 101 13.11 -10.28 10.71
N GLY A 102 13.81 -9.23 10.23
CA GLY A 102 15.08 -8.78 10.79
C GLY A 102 14.95 -8.35 12.25
N ILE A 103 13.93 -7.55 12.57
CA ILE A 103 13.64 -7.13 13.94
C ILE A 103 13.27 -8.34 14.82
N ALA A 104 12.46 -9.26 14.30
CA ALA A 104 12.07 -10.46 15.04
C ALA A 104 13.22 -11.45 15.26
N SER A 105 14.22 -11.46 14.37
CA SER A 105 15.40 -12.33 14.47
C SER A 105 16.24 -12.03 15.70
N PHE A 106 16.24 -10.80 16.22
CA PHE A 106 16.89 -10.47 17.50
C PHE A 106 16.28 -11.22 18.69
N GLY A 107 15.02 -11.65 18.57
CA GLY A 107 14.35 -12.52 19.54
C GLY A 107 14.42 -14.01 19.20
N GLY A 108 15.02 -14.39 18.06
CA GLY A 108 15.09 -15.78 17.59
C GLY A 108 13.78 -16.33 17.02
N PHE A 109 12.85 -15.46 16.57
CA PHE A 109 11.51 -15.87 16.12
C PHE A 109 11.37 -15.90 14.59
N GLY A 110 10.71 -16.95 14.08
CA GLY A 110 10.15 -16.99 12.73
C GLY A 110 11.13 -17.17 11.57
N LYS A 111 10.58 -17.30 10.35
CA LYS A 111 11.33 -17.30 9.08
C LYS A 111 10.84 -16.15 8.18
N LEU A 112 11.65 -15.73 7.20
CA LEU A 112 11.25 -14.70 6.23
C LEU A 112 9.99 -15.09 5.44
N LYS A 113 9.83 -16.39 5.16
CA LYS A 113 8.62 -16.92 4.49
C LYS A 113 7.35 -16.69 5.32
N ASP A 114 7.47 -16.74 6.65
CA ASP A 114 6.35 -16.51 7.55
C ASP A 114 5.92 -15.04 7.53
N SER A 115 6.85 -14.08 7.63
CA SER A 115 6.55 -12.65 7.51
C SER A 115 6.01 -12.31 6.11
N LEU A 116 6.59 -12.85 5.04
CA LEU A 116 6.08 -12.66 3.68
C LEU A 116 4.65 -13.14 3.53
N THR A 117 4.31 -14.26 4.16
CA THR A 117 2.94 -14.79 4.15
C THR A 117 2.01 -13.83 4.88
N VAL A 118 2.34 -13.44 6.12
CA VAL A 118 1.51 -12.53 6.90
C VAL A 118 1.30 -11.21 6.18
N ILE A 119 2.37 -10.56 5.75
CA ILE A 119 2.30 -9.23 5.15
C ILE A 119 1.53 -9.28 3.82
N SER A 120 1.75 -10.29 2.98
CA SER A 120 1.00 -10.44 1.72
C SER A 120 -0.51 -10.56 1.96
N TYR A 121 -0.94 -11.38 2.93
CA TYR A 121 -2.36 -11.50 3.27
C TYR A 121 -2.91 -10.22 3.90
N ALA A 122 -2.20 -9.66 4.87
CA ALA A 122 -2.61 -8.43 5.55
C ALA A 122 -2.73 -7.25 4.59
N TYR A 123 -1.99 -7.22 3.49
CA TYR A 123 -2.02 -6.13 2.50
C TYR A 123 -3.25 -6.17 1.58
N LEU A 124 -3.99 -7.28 1.52
CA LEU A 124 -5.14 -7.42 0.64
C LEU A 124 -6.21 -6.31 0.82
N PRO A 125 -6.57 -5.88 2.05
CA PRO A 125 -7.52 -4.79 2.23
C PRO A 125 -6.96 -3.44 1.78
N ALA A 126 -5.67 -3.17 1.96
CA ALA A 126 -5.02 -1.96 1.44
C ALA A 126 -5.06 -1.93 -0.10
N ALA A 127 -4.78 -3.06 -0.74
CA ALA A 127 -4.89 -3.19 -2.20
C ALA A 127 -6.33 -3.05 -2.70
N ALA A 128 -7.30 -3.61 -1.98
CA ALA A 128 -8.72 -3.41 -2.28
C ALA A 128 -9.15 -1.95 -2.08
N GLY A 129 -8.65 -1.30 -1.02
CA GLY A 129 -8.86 0.13 -0.76
C GLY A 129 -8.32 1.01 -1.89
N ALA A 130 -7.11 0.74 -2.36
CA ALA A 130 -6.53 1.43 -3.51
C ALA A 130 -7.38 1.26 -4.79
N LEU A 131 -7.92 0.06 -5.03
CA LEU A 131 -8.83 -0.18 -6.16
C LEU A 131 -10.12 0.62 -6.04
N ILE A 132 -10.73 0.66 -4.85
CA ILE A 132 -11.93 1.46 -4.60
C ILE A 132 -11.61 2.95 -4.76
N ALA A 133 -10.48 3.41 -4.21
CA ALA A 133 -10.02 4.80 -4.31
C ALA A 133 -9.79 5.22 -5.76
N SER A 134 -9.19 4.34 -6.59
CA SER A 134 -9.03 4.56 -8.02
C SER A 134 -10.36 4.76 -8.75
N ILE A 135 -11.38 3.97 -8.41
CA ILE A 135 -12.73 4.15 -8.97
C ILE A 135 -13.32 5.48 -8.52
N THR A 136 -13.22 5.79 -7.22
CA THR A 136 -13.72 7.06 -6.66
C THR A 136 -13.02 8.26 -7.28
N ALA A 137 -11.69 8.22 -7.46
CA ALA A 137 -10.89 9.25 -8.12
C ALA A 137 -11.44 9.60 -9.51
N VAL A 138 -11.78 8.59 -10.31
CA VAL A 138 -12.40 8.77 -11.63
C VAL A 138 -13.78 9.40 -11.53
N LEU A 139 -14.61 8.98 -10.56
CA LEU A 139 -15.95 9.53 -10.39
C LEU A 139 -15.94 11.00 -9.96
N ILE A 140 -14.96 11.42 -9.16
CA ILE A 140 -14.85 12.80 -8.68
C ILE A 140 -13.92 13.68 -9.53
N GLY A 141 -13.23 13.10 -10.51
CA GLY A 141 -12.26 13.80 -11.36
C GLY A 141 -11.01 14.29 -10.63
N HIS A 142 -10.61 13.64 -9.53
CA HIS A 142 -9.47 14.05 -8.71
C HIS A 142 -8.39 12.97 -8.69
N TYR A 143 -7.28 13.22 -9.39
CA TYR A 143 -6.12 12.34 -9.34
C TYR A 143 -5.52 12.33 -7.92
N GLY A 144 -5.07 11.15 -7.47
CA GLY A 144 -4.43 11.00 -6.16
C GLY A 144 -5.38 11.01 -4.97
N PHE A 145 -6.68 10.81 -5.19
CA PHE A 145 -7.63 10.60 -4.10
C PHE A 145 -7.38 9.26 -3.39
N ASP A 146 -7.44 9.29 -2.06
CA ASP A 146 -7.48 8.13 -1.18
C ASP A 146 -8.50 8.38 -0.03
N PHE A 147 -8.68 7.42 0.86
CA PHE A 147 -9.64 7.52 1.97
C PHE A 147 -9.01 8.09 3.26
N SER A 148 -7.95 8.87 3.10
CA SER A 148 -7.32 9.57 4.22
C SER A 148 -8.02 10.91 4.52
N PRO A 149 -7.90 11.41 5.75
CA PRO A 149 -8.29 12.79 6.06
C PRO A 149 -7.56 13.83 5.21
N GLY A 150 -6.32 13.55 4.81
CA GLY A 150 -5.50 14.46 4.02
C GLY A 150 -6.07 14.71 2.61
N SER A 151 -6.52 13.66 1.93
CA SER A 151 -7.19 13.79 0.63
C SER A 151 -8.52 14.54 0.72
N ILE A 152 -9.27 14.34 1.81
CA ILE A 152 -10.51 15.09 2.05
C ILE A 152 -10.23 16.59 2.25
N MET A 153 -9.15 16.93 2.96
CA MET A 153 -8.74 18.33 3.14
C MET A 153 -8.31 19.01 1.83
N GLU A 154 -7.62 18.28 0.96
CA GLU A 154 -7.20 18.80 -0.35
C GLU A 154 -8.39 19.07 -1.27
N LEU A 155 -9.45 18.27 -1.21
CA LEU A 155 -10.71 18.56 -1.90
C LEU A 155 -11.34 19.89 -1.44
N GLY A 156 -11.07 20.31 -0.20
CA GLY A 156 -11.46 21.61 0.35
C GLY A 156 -10.48 22.75 0.03
N GLY A 157 -9.43 22.51 -0.76
CA GLY A 157 -8.41 23.49 -1.13
C GLY A 157 -7.29 23.69 -0.09
N SER A 158 -7.26 22.90 0.99
CA SER A 158 -6.21 22.98 2.00
C SER A 158 -5.02 22.10 1.61
N VAL A 159 -3.97 22.72 1.06
CA VAL A 159 -2.71 22.05 0.70
C VAL A 159 -1.61 22.46 1.67
N GLY A 160 -0.89 21.49 2.26
CA GLY A 160 0.25 21.77 3.12
C GLY A 160 0.79 20.53 3.83
N ILE A 161 1.78 20.70 4.70
CA ILE A 161 2.41 19.56 5.40
C ILE A 161 1.40 18.73 6.21
N ALA A 162 0.36 19.38 6.75
CA ALA A 162 -0.71 18.70 7.46
C ALA A 162 -1.49 17.76 6.53
N SER A 163 -1.80 18.15 5.29
CA SER A 163 -2.50 17.27 4.34
C SER A 163 -1.63 16.07 3.97
N VAL A 164 -0.33 16.28 3.75
CA VAL A 164 0.61 15.20 3.45
C VAL A 164 0.73 14.21 4.61
N LEU A 165 0.88 14.69 5.84
CA LEU A 165 0.94 13.82 7.02
C LEU A 165 -0.36 13.05 7.23
N LEU A 166 -1.49 13.70 7.02
CA LEU A 166 -2.81 13.08 7.16
C LEU A 166 -3.09 12.05 6.07
N LYS A 167 -2.45 12.15 4.90
CA LYS A 167 -2.53 11.13 3.84
C LYS A 167 -1.99 9.77 4.24
N GLU A 168 -1.02 9.74 5.15
CA GLU A 168 -0.48 8.49 5.67
C GLU A 168 -1.51 7.71 6.52
N PHE A 169 -2.60 8.35 6.98
CA PHE A 169 -3.66 7.75 7.81
C PHE A 169 -4.89 7.33 6.99
N ASP A 170 -4.67 6.59 5.91
CA ASP A 170 -5.73 5.93 5.15
C ASP A 170 -6.35 4.75 5.96
N ILE A 171 -7.68 4.63 5.92
CA ILE A 171 -8.41 3.62 6.70
C ILE A 171 -8.04 2.18 6.33
N PHE A 172 -7.75 1.90 5.06
CA PHE A 172 -7.36 0.58 4.59
C PHE A 172 -5.91 0.26 4.95
N VAL A 173 -5.04 1.26 4.98
CA VAL A 173 -3.66 1.14 5.49
C VAL A 173 -3.69 0.82 6.99
N ILE A 174 -4.48 1.53 7.79
CA ILE A 174 -4.65 1.26 9.22
C ILE A 174 -5.14 -0.18 9.44
N TRP A 175 -6.12 -0.62 8.65
CA TRP A 175 -6.62 -1.99 8.73
C TRP A 175 -5.55 -3.02 8.37
N TYR A 176 -4.72 -2.75 7.35
CA TYR A 176 -3.55 -3.54 7.02
C TYR A 176 -2.58 -3.65 8.22
N GLU A 177 -2.26 -2.54 8.89
CA GLU A 177 -1.37 -2.55 10.06
C GLU A 177 -1.93 -3.43 11.19
N ILE A 178 -3.23 -3.33 11.47
CA ILE A 178 -3.91 -4.16 12.48
C ILE A 178 -3.79 -5.66 12.12
N LEU A 179 -4.09 -6.03 10.87
CA LEU A 179 -3.99 -7.41 10.42
C LEU A 179 -2.55 -7.93 10.47
N ALA A 180 -1.57 -7.11 10.11
CA ALA A 180 -0.16 -7.46 10.17
C ALA A 180 0.28 -7.71 11.62
N VAL A 181 -0.17 -6.89 12.58
CA VAL A 181 0.12 -7.10 14.01
C VAL A 181 -0.48 -8.42 14.50
N ILE A 182 -1.74 -8.70 14.16
CA ILE A 182 -2.41 -9.96 14.53
C ILE A 182 -1.65 -11.15 13.93
N GLY A 183 -1.37 -11.11 12.63
CA GLY A 183 -0.70 -12.20 11.93
C GLY A 183 0.70 -12.47 12.45
N ILE A 184 1.51 -11.44 12.69
CA ILE A 184 2.84 -11.61 13.27
C ILE A 184 2.76 -12.14 14.70
N SER A 185 1.83 -11.64 15.52
CA SER A 185 1.62 -12.17 16.88
C SER A 185 1.32 -13.67 16.86
N LYS A 186 0.46 -14.13 15.95
CA LYS A 186 0.10 -15.55 15.86
C LYS A 186 1.19 -16.43 15.28
N ILE A 187 1.79 -16.03 14.16
CA ILE A 187 2.78 -16.87 13.48
C ILE A 187 4.11 -16.89 14.23
N TYR A 188 4.57 -15.76 14.79
CA TYR A 188 5.81 -15.71 15.59
C TYR A 188 5.59 -16.06 17.06
N ARG A 189 4.34 -16.26 17.48
CA ARG A 189 3.95 -16.58 18.87
C ARG A 189 4.47 -15.56 19.88
N VAL A 190 4.46 -14.29 19.49
CA VAL A 190 4.82 -13.16 20.36
C VAL A 190 3.55 -12.45 20.82
N ASN A 191 3.63 -11.75 21.96
CA ASN A 191 2.50 -10.93 22.40
C ASN A 191 2.22 -9.78 21.41
N TYR A 192 0.99 -9.28 21.40
CA TYR A 192 0.56 -8.22 20.47
C TYR A 192 1.40 -6.94 20.59
N GLY A 193 1.88 -6.59 21.79
CA GLY A 193 2.72 -5.41 21.98
C GLY A 193 4.05 -5.49 21.23
N LYS A 194 4.74 -6.65 21.28
CA LYS A 194 5.98 -6.88 20.52
C LYS A 194 5.71 -6.89 19.01
N ALA A 195 4.64 -7.56 18.58
CA ALA A 195 4.24 -7.55 17.17
C ALA A 195 3.92 -6.13 16.68
N ALA A 196 3.24 -5.32 17.50
CA ALA A 196 2.95 -3.92 17.20
C ALA A 196 4.22 -3.09 17.03
N VAL A 197 5.23 -3.27 17.89
CA VAL A 197 6.53 -2.59 17.71
C VAL A 197 7.18 -2.96 16.38
N PHE A 198 7.17 -4.24 15.99
CA PHE A 198 7.78 -4.69 14.74
C PHE A 198 7.08 -4.10 13.51
N ILE A 199 5.75 -4.07 13.52
CA ILE A 199 4.94 -3.59 12.41
C ILE A 199 4.92 -2.06 12.38
N LEU A 200 4.43 -1.42 13.45
CA LEU A 200 4.23 0.03 13.51
C LEU A 200 5.56 0.77 13.49
N GLY A 201 6.64 0.21 14.03
CA GLY A 201 7.97 0.83 13.96
C GLY A 201 8.41 1.08 12.51
N THR A 202 8.14 0.13 11.61
CA THR A 202 8.44 0.30 10.18
C THR A 202 7.54 1.35 9.51
N TRP A 203 6.26 1.40 9.88
CA TRP A 203 5.30 2.36 9.35
C TRP A 203 5.58 3.79 9.82
N PHE A 204 5.85 3.99 11.12
CA PHE A 204 6.27 5.29 11.64
C PHE A 204 7.58 5.78 11.02
N SER A 205 8.54 4.88 10.79
CA SER A 205 9.78 5.23 10.10
C SER A 205 9.51 5.75 8.68
N TRP A 206 8.57 5.12 7.96
CA TRP A 206 8.12 5.58 6.65
C TRP A 206 7.46 6.96 6.71
N ILE A 207 6.53 7.18 7.65
CA ILE A 207 5.87 8.48 7.83
C ILE A 207 6.90 9.60 8.04
N LEU A 208 7.92 9.37 8.88
CA LEU A 208 8.97 10.35 9.13
C LEU A 208 9.80 10.66 7.88
N ILE A 209 10.11 9.64 7.07
CA ILE A 209 10.82 9.79 5.80
C ILE A 209 9.95 10.58 4.80
N SER A 210 8.68 10.21 4.62
CA SER A 210 7.73 10.92 3.77
C SER A 210 7.59 12.39 4.17
N ALA A 211 7.44 12.66 5.47
CA ALA A 211 7.35 14.00 6.00
C ALA A 211 8.62 14.83 5.74
N GLY A 212 9.80 14.20 5.90
CA GLY A 212 11.09 14.83 5.59
C GLY A 212 11.22 15.21 4.12
N PHE A 213 10.80 14.32 3.20
CA PHE A 213 10.76 14.64 1.78
C PHE A 213 9.78 15.76 1.44
N ALA A 214 8.59 15.73 2.04
CA ALA A 214 7.60 16.78 1.84
C ALA A 214 8.10 18.16 2.29
N LEU A 215 8.83 18.22 3.41
CA LEU A 215 9.45 19.45 3.91
C LEU A 215 10.52 20.01 2.97
N MET A 216 11.27 19.15 2.28
CA MET A 216 12.31 19.58 1.33
C MET A 216 11.75 20.02 -0.02
N ALA A 217 10.48 19.71 -0.31
CA ALA A 217 9.81 20.04 -1.56
C ALA A 217 9.05 21.38 -1.51
N ILE A 218 8.95 22.01 -0.34
CA ILE A 218 8.34 23.32 -0.10
C ILE A 218 9.45 24.36 0.02
#